data_AF-A0A7X6PDZ6-F1
#
_entry.id   AF-A0A7X6PDZ6-F1
#
_cell.length_a   1.000
_cell.length_b   1.000
_cell.length_c   1.000
_cell.angle_alpha   90.00
_cell.angle_beta   90.00
_cell.angle_gamma   90.00
#
_symmetry.space_group_name_H-M   'P 1'
#
loop_
_entity.id
_entity.type
_entity.pdbx_description
1 polymer ?
#
loop_
_entity_poly.entity_id
_entity_poly.type
_entity_poly.pdbx_seq_one_letter_code
_entity_poly.pdbx_strand_id
1 'polypeptide(L)' 'MYIICSDLEGVLVPEVWINVAKKTGIDELKLTTRDINDYDVLMKKRLDILSQHGISIGDIQNVISGLEPLPGALDFINWL' A
#
# COMPACT_ATOMS: atom_id res chain seq x y z
N MET A 1 28.83 -12.98 -7.80
CA MET A 1 27.79 -11.96 -7.97
C MET A 1 26.81 -12.13 -6.82
N TYR A 2 26.58 -11.07 -6.05
CA TYR A 2 25.60 -11.08 -4.97
C TYR A 2 24.38 -10.29 -5.42
N ILE A 3 23.18 -10.83 -5.17
CA ILE A 3 21.90 -10.19 -5.46
C ILE A 3 21.11 -10.18 -4.17
N ILE A 4 20.50 -9.04 -3.87
CA ILE A 4 19.58 -8.88 -2.75
C ILE A 4 18.21 -8.53 -3.33
N CYS A 5 17.21 -9.31 -2.96
CA CYS A 5 15.81 -9.08 -3.31
C CYS A 5 15.06 -8.79 -2.02
N SER A 6 14.43 -7.62 -1.94
CA SER A 6 13.62 -7.20 -0.80
C SER A 6 12.16 -7.12 -1.22
N ASP A 7 11.28 -7.40 -0.27
CA ASP A 7 9.91 -6.89 -0.34
C ASP A 7 9.92 -5.36 -0.17
N LEU A 8 8.82 -4.70 -0.51
CA LEU A 8 8.68 -3.25 -0.48
C LEU A 8 7.91 -2.79 0.75
N GLU A 9 6.63 -3.17 0.83
CA GLU A 9 5.72 -2.78 1.91
C GLU A 9 6.08 -3.55 3.20
N GLY A 10 6.13 -2.84 4.33
CA GLY A 10 6.56 -3.40 5.61
C GLY A 10 8.08 -3.57 5.77
N VAL A 11 8.87 -3.37 4.71
CA VAL A 11 10.34 -3.42 4.76
C VAL A 11 10.97 -2.05 4.50
N LEU A 12 10.63 -1.41 3.37
CA LEU A 12 11.19 -0.12 2.99
C LEU A 12 10.17 1.02 3.13
N VAL A 13 8.89 0.71 2.94
CA VAL A 13 7.78 1.68 2.99
C VAL A 13 6.62 1.10 3.82
N PRO A 14 5.75 1.94 4.40
CA PRO A 14 4.56 1.44 5.08
C PRO A 14 3.53 0.84 4.09
N GLU A 15 2.61 0.04 4.62
CA GLU A 15 1.49 -0.55 3.88
C GLU A 15 0.62 0.52 3.20
N VAL A 16 0.56 0.51 1.87
CA VAL A 16 -0.11 1.53 1.06
C VAL A 16 -1.61 1.53 1.34
N TRP A 17 -2.27 0.37 1.27
CA TRP A 17 -3.73 0.28 1.40
C TRP A 17 -4.23 0.66 2.80
N ILE A 18 -3.45 0.38 3.85
CA ILE A 18 -3.77 0.82 5.20
C ILE A 18 -3.71 2.35 5.30
N ASN A 19 -2.74 2.99 4.65
CA ASN A 19 -2.64 4.45 4.63
C ASN A 19 -3.71 5.11 3.76
N VAL A 20 -4.04 4.52 2.60
CA VAL A 20 -5.17 4.95 1.78
C VAL A 20 -6.46 4.91 2.60
N ALA A 21 -6.74 3.80 3.27
CA ALA A 21 -7.91 3.66 4.15
C ALA A 21 -7.96 4.74 5.25
N LYS A 22 -6.83 5.02 5.91
CA LYS A 22 -6.74 6.06 6.95
C LYS A 22 -6.97 7.47 6.40
N LYS A 23 -6.46 7.77 5.20
CA LYS A 23 -6.57 9.09 4.59
C LYS A 23 -7.95 9.35 3.99
N THR A 24 -8.59 8.32 3.44
CA THR A 24 -9.94 8.41 2.85
C THR A 24 -11.04 8.20 3.88
N GLY A 25 -10.72 7.62 5.04
CA GLY A 25 -11.69 7.27 6.09
C GLY A 25 -12.49 6.01 5.78
N ILE A 26 -12.07 5.21 4.80
CA ILE A 26 -12.78 4.00 4.34
C ILE A 26 -12.15 2.76 4.96
N ASP A 27 -12.77 2.24 6.01
CA ASP A 27 -12.23 1.10 6.76
C ASP A 27 -12.19 -0.21 5.94
N GLU A 28 -13.07 -0.39 4.94
CA GLU A 28 -13.05 -1.60 4.11
C GLU A 28 -11.77 -1.75 3.27
N LEU A 29 -11.04 -0.65 3.03
CA LEU A 29 -9.76 -0.70 2.32
C LEU A 29 -8.62 -1.27 3.18
N LYS A 30 -8.82 -1.46 4.49
CA LYS A 30 -7.84 -2.08 5.40
C LYS A 30 -7.75 -3.60 5.25
N LEU A 31 -8.69 -4.22 4.52
CA LEU A 31 -8.68 -5.67 4.30
C LEU A 31 -7.37 -6.13 3.66
N THR A 32 -6.84 -7.22 4.19
CA THR A 32 -5.58 -7.84 3.76
C THR A 32 -5.83 -9.25 3.22
N THR A 33 -4.77 -9.89 2.73
CA THR A 33 -4.83 -11.30 2.33
C THR A 33 -5.11 -12.25 3.49
N ARG A 34 -4.94 -11.82 4.75
CA ARG A 34 -5.35 -12.60 5.92
C ARG A 34 -6.87 -12.66 6.07
N ASP A 35 -7.57 -11.65 5.59
CA ASP A 35 -9.04 -11.56 5.62
C ASP A 35 -9.66 -12.18 4.37
N ILE A 36 -9.02 -11.96 3.21
CA ILE A 36 -9.42 -12.51 1.91
C ILE A 36 -8.19 -13.16 1.26
N ASN A 37 -8.06 -14.48 1.40
CA ASN A 37 -6.90 -15.23 0.90
C ASN A 37 -6.71 -15.12 -0.63
N ASP A 38 -7.78 -14.94 -1.39
CA ASP A 38 -7.73 -14.80 -2.84
C ASP A 38 -7.44 -13.34 -3.23
N TYR A 39 -6.27 -13.13 -3.83
CA TYR A 39 -5.80 -11.80 -4.22
C TYR A 39 -6.69 -11.15 -5.29
N ASP A 40 -7.21 -11.92 -6.26
CA ASP A 40 -8.07 -11.39 -7.32
C ASP A 40 -9.40 -10.92 -6.74
N VAL A 41 -9.95 -11.67 -5.78
CA VAL A 41 -11.17 -11.28 -5.06
C VAL A 41 -10.93 -10.02 -4.23
N LEU A 42 -9.79 -9.94 -3.52
CA LEU A 42 -9.42 -8.76 -2.74
C LEU A 42 -9.28 -7.51 -3.62
N MET A 43 -8.61 -7.62 -4.75
CA MET A 43 -8.38 -6.49 -5.65
C MET A 43 -9.67 -6.01 -6.32
N LYS A 44 -10.53 -6.93 -6.78
CA LYS A 44 -11.86 -6.56 -7.30
C LYS A 44 -12.68 -5.81 -6.26
N LYS A 45 -12.71 -6.31 -5.02
CA LYS A 45 -13.41 -5.65 -3.91
C LYS A 45 -12.87 -4.24 -3.65
N ARG A 46 -11.54 -4.05 -3.64
CA ARG A 46 -10.93 -2.73 -3.47
C ARG A 46 -11.33 -1.77 -4.59
N LEU A 47 -11.28 -2.21 -5.84
CA LEU A 47 -11.70 -1.40 -6.99
C LEU A 47 -13.18 -1.02 -6.93
N ASP A 48 -14.06 -1.95 -6.52
CA ASP A 48 -15.48 -1.67 -6.35
C ASP A 48 -15.71 -0.61 -5.25
N ILE A 49 -15.02 -0.72 -4.12
CA ILE A 49 -15.08 0.27 -3.03
C ILE A 49 -14.62 1.65 -3.52
N LEU A 50 -13.50 1.71 -4.25
CA LEU A 50 -12.99 2.97 -4.81
C LEU A 50 -14.00 3.60 -5.77
N SER A 51 -14.61 2.79 -6.65
CA SER A 51 -15.64 3.25 -7.59
C SER A 51 -16.89 3.77 -6.87
N GLN A 52 -17.34 3.11 -5.79
CA GLN A 52 -18.51 3.53 -5.01
C GLN A 52 -18.30 4.88 -4.31
N HIS A 53 -17.06 5.15 -3.89
CA HIS A 53 -16.68 6.40 -3.22
C HIS A 53 -16.16 7.48 -4.18
N GLY A 54 -16.12 7.21 -5.48
CA GLY A 54 -15.64 8.15 -6.49
C GLY A 54 -14.15 8.49 -6.36
N ILE A 55 -13.34 7.59 -5.79
CA ILE A 55 -11.90 7.79 -5.59
C ILE A 55 -11.17 7.49 -6.90
N SER A 56 -10.47 8.48 -7.43
CA SER A 56 -9.69 8.35 -8.65
C SER A 56 -8.29 7.80 -8.37
N ILE A 57 -7.61 7.36 -9.43
CA ILE A 57 -6.18 7.00 -9.34
C ILE A 57 -5.32 8.18 -8.88
N GLY A 58 -5.70 9.42 -9.24
CA GLY A 58 -5.00 10.63 -8.81
C GLY A 58 -5.09 10.84 -7.30
N ASP A 59 -6.24 10.54 -6.70
CA ASP A 59 -6.43 10.62 -5.25
C ASP A 59 -5.54 9.61 -4.51
N ILE A 60 -5.46 8.38 -5.05
CA ILE A 60 -4.56 7.34 -4.52
C ILE A 60 -3.10 7.77 -4.62
N GLN A 61 -2.69 8.30 -5.78
CA GLN A 61 -1.33 8.80 -6.00
C GLN A 61 -0.99 9.95 -5.04
N ASN A 62 -1.93 10.87 -4.80
CA ASN A 62 -1.76 11.96 -3.84
C ASN A 62 -1.51 11.42 -2.43
N VAL A 63 -2.26 10.38 -2.00
CA VAL A 63 -2.01 9.73 -0.71
C VAL A 63 -0.63 9.07 -0.67
N ILE A 64 -0.26 8.31 -1.71
CA ILE A 64 1.03 7.60 -1.79
C ILE A 64 2.21 8.57 -1.79
N SER A 65 2.09 9.72 -2.47
CA SER A 65 3.15 10.74 -2.52
C SER A 65 3.46 11.37 -1.18
N GLY A 66 2.56 11.26 -0.21
CA GLY A 66 2.76 11.71 1.16
C GLY A 66 3.26 10.62 2.12
N LEU A 67 3.57 9.42 1.61
CA LEU A 67 4.16 8.35 2.41
C LEU A 67 5.67 8.53 2.50
N GLU A 68 6.17 8.48 3.74
CA GLU A 68 7.60 8.48 4.02
C GLU A 68 8.12 7.03 4.12
N PRO A 69 9.35 6.75 3.66
CA PRO A 69 10.01 5.48 3.92
C PRO A 69 10.08 5.17 5.41
N LEU A 70 10.19 3.88 5.74
CA LEU A 70 10.38 3.45 7.12
C LEU A 70 11.72 3.99 7.67
N PRO A 71 11.82 4.24 9.00
CA PRO A 71 13.07 4.71 9.59
C PRO A 71 14.25 3.79 9.25
N GLY A 72 15.32 4.37 8.68
CA GLY A 72 16.52 3.64 8.25
C GLY A 72 16.41 2.94 6.89
N ALA A 73 15.26 2.96 6.21
CA ALA A 73 15.09 2.34 4.88
C ALA A 73 15.99 3.00 3.82
N LEU A 74 16.08 4.34 3.83
CA LEU A 74 16.97 5.06 2.92
C LEU A 74 18.45 4.76 3.20
N ASP A 75 18.84 4.71 4.47
CA ASP A 75 20.21 4.37 4.87
C ASP A 75 20.58 2.95 4.44
N PHE A 76 19.65 2.00 4.60
CA PHE A 76 19.81 0.62 4.15
C PHE A 76 20.03 0.53 2.63
N ILE A 77 19.22 1.22 1.83
CA ILE A 77 19.37 1.23 0.37
C ILE A 77 20.67 1.92 -0.06
N ASN A 78 21.07 3.00 0.60
CA ASN A 78 22.33 3.70 0.29
C ASN A 78 23.58 2.88 0.66
N TRP A 79 23.46 1.99 1.65
CA TRP A 79 24.53 1.08 2.05
C TRP A 79 24.72 -0.09 1.07
N LEU A 80 23.65 -0.49 0.40
CA LEU A 80 23.56 -1.67 -0.48
C LEU A 80 24.26 -1.47 -1.82
#